data_AF-A0A7L2EJJ7-F1
#
_entry.id   AF-A0A7L2EJJ7-F1
#
_cell.length_a   1.000
_cell.length_b   1.000
_cell.length_c   1.000
_cell.angle_alpha   90.00
_cell.angle_beta   90.00
_cell.angle_gamma   90.00
#
_symmetry.space_group_name_H-M   'P 1'
#
loop_
_entity.id
_entity.type
_entity.pdbx_description
1 polymer ?
#
loop_
_entity_poly.entity_id
_entity_poly.type
_entity_poly.pdbx_seq_one_letter_code
_entity_poly.pdbx_strand_id
1 'polypeptide(L)'
;LTRSLTITSADQSMFEKAQGEKVTLPCTFELSEEDEGPLDIEWVLIPADNQKREQIIIMYAVDRVYNHYYAAMTGRMQFTNLDPKSGDGSLDILNLKAADTGTYQCKVKKAPGVQSKKIQLTVLVKPARTKCSIEGSQEIGKDVTLKCVSQEGSPLLSYDWRRVSGTQNLP
;
A
#
# COMPACT_ATOMS: atom_id res chain seq x y z
N LEU A 1 -18.30 -23.63 23.43
CA LEU A 1 -17.47 -22.94 22.41
C LEU A 1 -16.77 -21.80 23.15
N THR A 2 -15.50 -21.99 23.50
CA THR A 2 -14.68 -20.93 24.10
C THR A 2 -14.56 -19.81 23.07
N ARG A 3 -15.00 -18.60 23.46
CA ARG A 3 -14.85 -17.41 22.62
C ARG A 3 -13.40 -16.98 22.73
N SER A 4 -12.77 -16.65 21.62
CA SER A 4 -11.40 -16.12 21.58
C SER A 4 -11.38 -14.84 20.76
N LEU A 5 -10.33 -14.05 20.92
CA LEU A 5 -10.07 -12.87 20.11
C LEU A 5 -10.33 -13.14 18.62
N THR A 6 -11.12 -12.26 17.97
CA THR A 6 -11.42 -12.31 16.55
C THR A 6 -11.16 -10.98 15.87
N ILE A 7 -10.64 -11.02 14.64
CA ILE A 7 -10.60 -9.83 13.78
C ILE A 7 -11.91 -9.80 13.00
N THR A 8 -12.66 -8.70 13.14
CA THR A 8 -14.02 -8.52 12.57
C THR A 8 -14.04 -7.65 11.32
N SER A 9 -12.90 -7.05 10.96
CA SER A 9 -12.79 -6.21 9.76
C SER A 9 -13.12 -6.99 8.47
N ALA A 10 -13.82 -6.34 7.54
CA ALA A 10 -14.29 -6.92 6.28
C ALA A 10 -13.22 -7.73 5.51
N ASP A 11 -13.59 -8.85 4.89
CA ASP A 11 -12.67 -9.80 4.22
C ASP A 11 -11.83 -9.22 3.07
N GLN A 12 -12.02 -7.95 2.72
CA GLN A 12 -11.18 -7.25 1.77
C GLN A 12 -9.71 -7.31 2.21
N SER A 13 -8.93 -8.01 1.41
CA SER A 13 -7.48 -8.20 1.59
C SER A 13 -6.66 -7.48 0.52
N MET A 14 -7.30 -6.82 -0.45
CA MET A 14 -6.65 -6.12 -1.56
C MET A 14 -7.12 -4.67 -1.62
N PHE A 15 -6.18 -3.73 -1.59
CA PHE A 15 -6.43 -2.30 -1.68
C PHE A 15 -5.59 -1.69 -2.79
N GLU A 16 -6.22 -0.86 -3.61
CA GLU A 16 -5.57 -0.11 -4.68
C GLU A 16 -5.85 1.39 -4.49
N LYS A 17 -4.80 2.20 -4.48
CA LYS A 17 -4.87 3.66 -4.27
C LYS A 17 -3.86 4.39 -5.12
N ALA A 18 -4.18 5.62 -5.50
CA ALA A 18 -3.25 6.45 -6.26
C ALA A 18 -2.15 7.02 -5.35
N GLN A 19 -0.98 7.26 -5.93
CA GLN A 19 0.12 7.96 -5.27
C GLN A 19 -0.35 9.33 -4.76
N GLY A 20 0.03 9.66 -3.53
CA GLY A 20 -0.37 10.89 -2.83
C GLY A 20 -1.68 10.78 -2.05
N GLU A 21 -2.49 9.74 -2.28
CA GLU A 21 -3.72 9.53 -1.50
C GLU A 21 -3.44 9.02 -0.08
N LYS A 22 -4.49 8.98 0.73
CA LYS A 22 -4.56 8.23 1.98
C LYS A 22 -5.17 6.85 1.73
N VAL A 23 -4.65 5.82 2.39
CA VAL A 23 -5.37 4.55 2.57
C VAL A 23 -5.63 4.28 4.05
N THR A 24 -6.75 3.62 4.32
CA THR A 24 -7.09 3.04 5.62
C THR A 24 -7.10 1.52 5.47
N LEU A 25 -6.21 0.83 6.17
CA LEU A 25 -6.14 -0.63 6.22
C LEU A 25 -6.92 -1.12 7.45
N PRO A 26 -8.07 -1.79 7.27
CA PRO A 26 -8.97 -2.08 8.37
C PRO A 26 -8.47 -3.24 9.23
N CYS A 27 -8.49 -3.05 10.55
CA CYS A 27 -8.19 -4.07 11.55
C CYS A 27 -8.99 -3.82 12.84
N THR A 28 -10.30 -3.97 12.74
CA THR A 28 -11.20 -4.04 13.90
C THR A 28 -11.20 -5.43 14.49
N PHE A 29 -11.32 -5.53 15.81
CA PHE A 29 -11.29 -6.80 16.54
C PHE A 29 -12.24 -6.78 17.73
N GLU A 30 -12.69 -7.98 18.11
CA GLU A 30 -13.47 -8.22 19.31
C GLU A 30 -12.66 -9.11 20.25
N LEU A 31 -12.68 -8.75 21.53
CA LEU A 31 -12.02 -9.49 22.60
C LEU A 31 -13.01 -10.42 23.30
N SER A 32 -12.54 -11.58 23.72
CA SER A 32 -13.27 -12.47 24.61
C SER A 32 -13.03 -12.11 26.08
N GLU A 33 -13.91 -12.57 26.97
CA GLU A 33 -13.71 -12.51 28.42
C GLU A 33 -12.48 -13.30 28.87
N GLU A 34 -12.10 -14.34 28.11
CA GLU A 34 -10.92 -15.17 28.38
C GLU A 34 -9.59 -14.47 28.02
N ASP A 35 -9.65 -13.40 27.23
CA ASP A 35 -8.46 -12.65 26.81
C ASP A 35 -8.05 -11.67 27.91
N GLU A 36 -7.27 -12.11 28.90
CA GLU A 36 -6.91 -11.31 30.08
C GLU A 36 -5.53 -10.63 29.98
N GLY A 37 -4.70 -11.03 29.02
CA GLY A 37 -3.35 -10.48 28.86
C GLY A 37 -3.30 -8.99 28.47
N PRO A 38 -2.10 -8.37 28.47
CA PRO A 38 -1.94 -7.04 27.92
C PRO A 38 -2.25 -7.05 26.41
N LEU A 39 -2.95 -6.01 25.95
CA LEU A 39 -3.23 -5.81 24.54
C LEU A 39 -1.97 -5.33 23.81
N ASP A 40 -1.68 -6.00 22.70
CA ASP A 40 -0.57 -5.72 21.81
C ASP A 40 -1.10 -5.74 20.36
N ILE A 41 -0.96 -4.63 19.65
CA ILE A 41 -1.37 -4.49 18.26
C ILE A 41 -0.15 -4.10 17.44
N GLU A 42 0.23 -4.94 16.48
CA GLU A 42 1.35 -4.69 15.60
C GLU A 42 0.88 -4.62 14.16
N TRP A 43 1.34 -3.60 13.44
CA TRP A 43 1.38 -3.64 11.99
C TRP A 43 2.79 -3.92 11.54
N VAL A 44 2.91 -4.93 10.67
CA VAL A 44 4.18 -5.32 10.06
C VAL A 44 4.09 -5.26 8.54
N LEU A 45 5.18 -4.85 7.90
CA LEU A 45 5.40 -5.00 6.48
C LEU A 45 6.08 -6.34 6.23
N ILE A 46 5.42 -7.21 5.46
CA ILE A 46 5.94 -8.50 5.05
C ILE A 46 6.79 -8.28 3.78
N PRO A 47 8.10 -8.56 3.82
CA PRO A 47 8.95 -8.42 2.64
C PRO A 47 8.54 -9.43 1.56
N ALA A 48 8.63 -9.02 0.29
CA ALA A 48 8.42 -9.93 -0.85
C ALA A 48 9.48 -11.05 -0.90
N ASP A 49 10.67 -10.78 -0.35
CA ASP A 49 11.73 -11.75 -0.17
C ASP A 49 11.57 -12.45 1.18
N ASN A 50 11.21 -13.73 1.15
CA ASN A 50 10.97 -14.56 2.33
C ASN A 50 12.22 -14.80 3.19
N GLN A 51 13.43 -14.46 2.71
CA GLN A 51 14.65 -14.51 3.51
C GLN A 51 14.80 -13.28 4.42
N LYS A 52 14.05 -12.21 4.15
CA LYS A 52 14.06 -11.00 4.98
C LYS A 52 13.05 -11.12 6.11
N ARG A 53 13.35 -10.44 7.21
CA ARG A 53 12.47 -10.40 8.39
C ARG A 53 11.32 -9.42 8.16
N GLU A 54 10.18 -9.74 8.74
CA GLU A 54 9.05 -8.81 8.86
C GLU A 54 9.51 -7.53 9.57
N GLN A 55 9.09 -6.38 9.05
CA GLN A 55 9.44 -5.08 9.61
C GLN A 55 8.24 -4.51 10.34
N ILE A 56 8.37 -4.30 11.66
CA ILE A 56 7.36 -3.56 12.43
C ILE A 56 7.36 -2.10 11.97
N ILE A 57 6.19 -1.61 11.59
CA ILE A 57 6.01 -0.24 11.09
C ILE A 57 5.32 0.66 12.12
N ILE A 58 4.38 0.11 12.89
CA ILE A 58 3.72 0.78 14.01
C ILE A 58 3.20 -0.27 14.99
N MET A 59 3.23 0.05 16.29
CA MET A 59 2.81 -0.85 17.36
C MET A 59 2.02 -0.06 18.42
N TYR A 60 1.02 -0.69 19.02
CA TYR A 60 0.36 -0.24 20.25
C TYR A 60 0.61 -1.28 21.33
N ALA A 61 1.30 -0.88 22.41
CA ALA A 61 1.59 -1.75 23.54
C ALA A 61 1.69 -0.92 24.83
N VAL A 62 1.24 -1.49 25.96
CA VAL A 62 1.30 -0.82 27.28
C VAL A 62 0.66 0.57 27.23
N ASP A 63 -0.52 0.67 26.59
CA ASP A 63 -1.29 1.89 26.38
C ASP A 63 -0.55 3.04 25.68
N ARG A 64 0.41 2.71 24.81
CA ARG A 64 1.20 3.68 24.04
C ARG A 64 1.37 3.25 22.60
N VAL A 65 1.38 4.25 21.71
CA VAL A 65 1.70 4.08 20.29
C VAL A 65 3.19 4.29 20.06
N TYR A 66 3.80 3.37 19.32
CA TYR A 66 5.20 3.41 18.89
C TYR A 66 5.23 3.38 17.35
N ASN A 67 5.61 4.49 16.72
CA ASN A 67 5.51 4.68 15.26
C ASN A 67 6.82 5.16 14.60
N HIS A 68 7.96 5.04 15.30
CA HIS A 68 9.25 5.54 14.84
C HIS A 68 10.24 4.44 14.44
N TYR A 69 9.77 3.20 14.23
CA TYR A 69 10.62 2.05 13.89
C TYR A 69 11.05 2.00 12.43
N TYR A 70 10.30 2.63 11.52
CA TYR A 70 10.56 2.56 10.08
C TYR A 70 10.69 3.95 9.46
N ALA A 71 11.94 4.38 9.29
CA ALA A 71 12.30 5.73 8.85
C ALA A 71 11.64 6.14 7.52
N ALA A 72 11.43 5.20 6.58
CA ALA A 72 10.82 5.48 5.29
C ALA A 72 9.33 5.90 5.37
N MET A 73 8.68 5.61 6.50
CA MET A 73 7.26 5.90 6.73
C MET A 73 7.01 6.80 7.95
N THR A 74 8.06 7.32 8.59
CA THR A 74 7.95 8.27 9.69
C THR A 74 7.06 9.47 9.32
N GLY A 75 6.12 9.81 10.20
CA GLY A 75 5.20 10.93 10.04
C GLY A 75 4.03 10.70 9.09
N ARG A 76 3.90 9.50 8.49
CA ARG A 76 2.80 9.17 7.56
C ARG A 76 1.86 8.09 8.07
N MET A 77 2.22 7.40 9.15
CA MET A 77 1.47 6.29 9.71
C MET A 77 0.88 6.64 11.07
N GLN A 78 -0.39 6.31 11.24
CA GLN A 78 -1.10 6.46 12.50
C GLN A 78 -2.21 5.42 12.62
N PHE A 79 -2.55 5.02 13.84
CA PHE A 79 -3.81 4.34 14.06
C PHE A 79 -4.98 5.28 13.72
N THR A 80 -6.04 4.74 13.13
CA THR A 80 -7.25 5.50 12.80
C THR A 80 -7.97 5.98 14.05
N ASN A 81 -8.02 5.12 15.06
CA ASN A 81 -8.59 5.40 16.35
C ASN A 81 -7.49 5.87 17.32
N LEU A 82 -7.78 6.94 18.05
CA LEU A 82 -6.89 7.46 19.11
C LEU A 82 -6.77 6.49 20.29
N ASP A 83 -7.76 5.61 20.45
CA ASP A 83 -7.81 4.58 21.48
C ASP A 83 -7.93 3.16 20.88
N PRO A 84 -6.83 2.58 20.36
CA PRO A 84 -6.88 1.27 19.71
C PRO A 84 -7.44 0.13 20.57
N LYS A 85 -7.35 0.26 21.91
CA LYS A 85 -7.96 -0.71 22.85
C LYS A 85 -9.48 -0.73 22.83
N SER A 86 -10.14 0.24 22.19
CA SER A 86 -11.59 0.21 21.99
C SER A 86 -12.05 -0.78 20.92
N GLY A 87 -11.14 -1.57 20.33
CA GLY A 87 -11.44 -2.58 19.32
C GLY A 87 -11.16 -2.16 17.87
N ASP A 88 -10.46 -1.04 17.66
CA ASP A 88 -10.08 -0.59 16.31
C ASP A 88 -8.58 -0.31 16.22
N GLY A 89 -7.85 -1.31 15.71
CA GLY A 89 -6.43 -1.24 15.40
C GLY A 89 -6.14 -0.87 13.94
N SER A 90 -7.08 -0.27 13.21
CA SER A 90 -6.88 0.05 11.78
C SER A 90 -5.78 1.10 11.57
N LEU A 91 -5.12 1.02 10.41
CA LEU A 91 -3.94 1.83 10.09
C LEU A 91 -4.25 2.81 8.96
N ASP A 92 -3.99 4.09 9.20
CA ASP A 92 -3.93 5.11 8.16
C ASP A 92 -2.50 5.29 7.65
N ILE A 93 -2.32 5.24 6.33
CA ILE A 93 -1.07 5.62 5.65
C ILE A 93 -1.36 6.82 4.76
N LEU A 94 -0.73 7.95 5.09
CA LEU A 94 -0.87 9.23 4.42
C LEU A 94 0.16 9.40 3.30
N ASN A 95 -0.19 10.20 2.29
CA ASN A 95 0.68 10.61 1.20
C ASN A 95 1.43 9.39 0.61
N LEU A 96 0.65 8.44 0.07
CA LEU A 96 1.16 7.18 -0.44
C LEU A 96 2.25 7.39 -1.49
N LYS A 97 3.29 6.56 -1.41
CA LYS A 97 4.39 6.50 -2.37
C LYS A 97 4.34 5.16 -3.09
N ALA A 98 4.87 5.09 -4.32
CA ALA A 98 4.96 3.82 -5.05
C ALA A 98 5.65 2.70 -4.25
N ALA A 99 6.67 3.08 -3.46
CA ALA A 99 7.42 2.18 -2.57
C ALA A 99 6.63 1.66 -1.36
N ASP A 100 5.45 2.22 -1.06
CA ASP A 100 4.58 1.71 0.00
C ASP A 100 3.76 0.48 -0.48
N THR A 101 3.86 0.10 -1.76
CA THR A 101 3.27 -1.13 -2.29
C THR A 101 3.86 -2.35 -1.58
N GLY A 102 3.00 -3.22 -1.05
CA GLY A 102 3.44 -4.40 -0.31
C GLY A 102 2.33 -5.10 0.46
N THR A 103 2.72 -6.14 1.19
CA THR A 103 1.81 -6.90 2.06
C THR A 103 1.99 -6.45 3.49
N TYR A 104 0.93 -5.88 4.05
CA TYR A 104 0.83 -5.44 5.43
C TYR A 104 0.11 -6.51 6.23
N GLN A 105 0.49 -6.71 7.49
CA GLN A 105 -0.20 -7.62 8.38
C GLN A 105 -0.48 -6.94 9.71
N CYS A 106 -1.76 -6.90 10.06
CA CYS A 106 -2.20 -6.57 11.40
C CYS A 106 -2.11 -7.82 12.27
N LYS A 107 -1.50 -7.71 13.45
CA LYS A 107 -1.47 -8.75 14.46
C LYS A 107 -2.07 -8.16 15.74
N VAL A 108 -3.07 -8.83 16.28
CA VAL A 108 -3.73 -8.44 17.53
C VAL A 108 -3.54 -9.58 18.50
N LYS A 109 -2.94 -9.26 19.65
CA LYS A 109 -2.65 -10.22 20.71
C LYS A 109 -3.19 -9.70 22.03
N LYS A 110 -3.96 -10.54 22.69
CA LYS A 110 -4.37 -10.37 24.08
C LYS A 110 -4.51 -11.75 24.67
N ALA A 111 -3.48 -12.20 25.39
CA ALA A 111 -3.34 -13.61 25.76
C ALA A 111 -4.60 -14.16 26.48
N PRO A 112 -5.08 -15.36 26.11
CA PRO A 112 -4.48 -16.32 25.18
C PRO A 112 -4.78 -16.03 23.69
N GLY A 113 -5.71 -15.11 23.39
CA GLY A 113 -6.08 -14.72 22.04
C GLY A 113 -4.94 -14.13 21.21
N VAL A 114 -4.77 -14.67 20.01
CA VAL A 114 -3.87 -14.16 18.97
C VAL A 114 -4.57 -14.29 17.63
N GLN A 115 -4.70 -13.20 16.90
CA GLN A 115 -5.17 -13.21 15.52
C GLN A 115 -4.32 -12.32 14.64
N SER A 116 -4.34 -12.58 13.35
CA SER A 116 -3.68 -11.73 12.38
C SER A 116 -4.44 -11.70 11.06
N LYS A 117 -4.29 -10.59 10.33
CA LYS A 117 -4.90 -10.39 9.03
C LYS A 117 -3.90 -9.76 8.07
N LYS A 118 -3.74 -10.36 6.90
CA LYS A 118 -2.88 -9.85 5.82
C LYS A 118 -3.71 -9.01 4.84
N ILE A 119 -3.12 -7.90 4.41
CA ILE A 119 -3.70 -6.95 3.46
C ILE A 119 -2.61 -6.54 2.48
N GLN A 120 -2.89 -6.69 1.19
CA GLN A 120 -2.03 -6.25 0.10
C GLN A 120 -2.46 -4.86 -0.37
N LEU A 121 -1.51 -3.94 -0.41
CA LEU A 121 -1.68 -2.58 -0.91
C LEU A 121 -0.90 -2.41 -2.21
N THR A 122 -1.58 -1.95 -3.25
CA THR A 122 -0.99 -1.53 -4.52
C THR A 122 -1.14 -0.02 -4.67
N VAL A 123 -0.02 0.69 -4.81
CA VAL A 123 -0.02 2.14 -5.06
C VAL A 123 0.14 2.40 -6.56
N LEU A 124 -0.86 3.02 -7.17
CA LEU A 124 -0.86 3.36 -8.58
C LEU A 124 -0.22 4.71 -8.86
N VAL A 125 0.66 4.75 -9.86
CA VAL A 125 1.31 5.96 -10.33
C VAL A 125 0.68 6.35 -11.67
N LYS A 126 0.27 7.62 -11.77
CA LYS A 126 -0.24 8.16 -13.04
C LYS A 126 0.86 8.10 -14.11
N PRO A 127 0.50 7.92 -15.39
CA PRO A 127 1.48 7.99 -16.46
C PRO A 127 2.13 9.38 -16.48
N ALA A 128 3.46 9.43 -16.52
CA ALA A 128 4.15 10.68 -16.77
C ALA A 128 3.95 11.11 -18.24
N ARG A 129 4.46 12.29 -18.61
CA ARG A 129 4.51 12.69 -20.02
C ARG A 129 5.26 11.63 -20.82
N THR A 130 4.60 11.12 -21.86
CA THR A 130 5.19 10.19 -22.81
C THR A 130 6.24 10.90 -23.64
N LYS A 131 7.43 10.32 -23.75
CA LYS A 131 8.44 10.78 -24.71
C LYS A 131 8.32 9.97 -25.98
N CYS A 132 8.22 10.67 -27.09
CA CYS A 132 8.03 10.09 -28.40
C CYS A 132 9.23 10.35 -29.31
N SER A 133 9.63 9.34 -30.08
CA SER A 133 10.78 9.39 -30.97
C SER A 133 10.47 8.69 -32.29
N ILE A 134 11.19 9.11 -33.34
CA ILE A 134 11.19 8.47 -34.65
C ILE A 134 12.46 7.64 -34.75
N GLU A 135 12.31 6.36 -35.03
CA GLU A 135 13.42 5.45 -35.34
C GLU A 135 13.39 5.16 -36.85
N GLY A 136 14.51 5.38 -37.54
CA GLY A 136 14.65 5.18 -38.99
C GLY A 136 14.95 6.45 -39.81
N SER A 137 15.18 6.29 -41.10
CA SER A 137 15.43 7.40 -42.04
C SER A 137 14.11 8.08 -42.41
N GLN A 138 14.03 9.40 -42.28
CA GLN A 138 12.85 10.20 -42.65
C GLN A 138 12.84 10.58 -44.15
N GLU A 139 13.51 9.79 -44.98
CA GLU A 139 13.52 9.95 -46.43
C GLU A 139 12.26 9.36 -47.08
N ILE A 140 11.87 9.93 -48.21
CA ILE A 140 10.70 9.47 -48.97
C ILE A 140 10.92 8.01 -49.42
N GLY A 141 9.91 7.16 -49.19
CA GLY A 141 9.93 5.74 -49.59
C GLY A 141 10.66 4.82 -48.61
N LYS A 142 11.11 5.32 -47.45
CA LYS A 142 11.66 4.51 -46.35
C LYS A 142 10.60 4.32 -45.26
N ASP A 143 10.72 3.19 -44.57
CA ASP A 143 9.89 2.88 -43.40
C ASP A 143 10.42 3.60 -42.15
N VAL A 144 9.50 4.03 -41.29
CA VAL A 144 9.80 4.65 -40.00
C VAL A 144 8.99 3.98 -38.89
N THR A 145 9.60 3.91 -37.70
CA THR A 145 8.92 3.44 -36.49
C THR A 145 8.70 4.62 -35.56
N LEU A 146 7.44 4.88 -35.21
CA LEU A 146 7.08 5.84 -34.18
C LEU A 146 7.01 5.12 -32.84
N LYS A 147 7.77 5.61 -31.86
CA LYS A 147 7.86 5.01 -30.54
C LYS A 147 7.51 6.04 -29.49
N CYS A 148 6.61 5.70 -28.57
CA CYS A 148 6.30 6.51 -27.39
C CYS A 148 6.49 5.66 -26.15
N VAL A 149 7.12 6.22 -25.12
CA VAL A 149 7.34 5.56 -23.83
C VAL A 149 6.95 6.51 -22.71
N SER A 150 6.06 6.08 -21.84
CA SER A 150 5.79 6.78 -20.58
C SER A 150 6.97 6.60 -19.63
N GLN A 151 7.49 7.69 -19.07
CA GLN A 151 8.65 7.62 -18.15
C GLN A 151 8.29 7.04 -16.78
N GLU A 152 7.03 7.19 -16.37
CA GLU A 152 6.45 6.62 -15.15
C GLU A 152 5.03 6.15 -15.48
N GLY A 153 4.46 5.31 -14.62
CA GLY A 153 3.09 4.83 -14.75
C GLY A 153 2.97 3.39 -14.30
N SER A 154 1.89 3.07 -13.58
CA SER A 154 1.59 1.70 -13.22
C SER A 154 1.26 0.84 -14.45
N PRO A 155 1.47 -0.49 -14.39
CA PRO A 155 1.16 -1.40 -15.48
C PRO A 155 -0.28 -1.28 -16.00
N LEU A 156 -0.53 -1.78 -17.22
CA LEU A 156 -1.78 -1.64 -17.98
C LEU A 156 -2.00 -0.22 -18.56
N LEU A 157 -0.91 0.42 -18.99
CA LEU A 157 -0.98 1.67 -19.76
C LEU A 157 -1.59 1.43 -21.13
N SER A 158 -2.58 2.23 -21.49
CA SER A 158 -3.14 2.28 -22.84
C SER A 158 -2.54 3.45 -23.62
N TYR A 159 -2.16 3.20 -24.87
CA TYR A 159 -1.59 4.20 -25.76
C TYR A 159 -2.55 4.39 -26.94
N ASP A 160 -2.87 5.64 -27.25
CA ASP A 160 -3.67 6.02 -28.41
C ASP A 160 -2.82 6.87 -29.37
N TRP A 161 -2.73 6.42 -30.61
CA TRP A 161 -1.98 7.13 -31.65
C TRP A 161 -2.95 7.87 -32.56
N ARG A 162 -2.72 9.18 -32.70
CA ARG A 162 -3.49 10.03 -33.61
C ARG A 162 -2.56 10.80 -34.54
N ARG A 163 -2.97 10.91 -35.80
CA ARG A 163 -2.34 11.82 -36.75
C ARG A 163 -2.89 13.23 -36.53
N VAL A 164 -2.02 14.19 -36.23
CA VAL A 164 -2.37 15.60 -36.10
C VAL A 164 -1.90 16.37 -37.33
N SER A 165 -2.69 17.36 -37.76
CA SER A 165 -2.37 18.24 -38.89
C SER A 165 -1.45 19.37 -38.41
N GLY A 166 -0.24 19.50 -38.97
CA GLY A 166 0.68 20.59 -38.67
C GLY A 166 2.15 20.16 -38.64
N THR A 167 3.06 21.12 -38.39
CA THR A 167 4.52 20.90 -38.23
C THR A 167 4.91 20.64 -36.77
N GLN A 168 3.98 20.18 -35.94
CA GLN A 168 4.24 20.00 -34.52
C GLN A 168 5.10 18.75 -34.30
N ASN A 169 6.23 18.94 -33.61
CA ASN A 169 7.14 17.84 -33.26
C ASN A 169 6.48 16.86 -32.29
N LEU A 170 6.97 15.63 -32.28
CA LEU A 170 6.56 14.61 -31.31
C LEU A 170 6.82 15.09 -29.86
N PRO A 171 5.90 14.79 -28.92
CA PRO A 171 6.01 15.22 -27.52
C PRO A 171 7.08 14.48 -26.71
#